data_AF-A0A1Y3EXF4-F1
#
_entry.id   AF-A0A1Y3EXF4-F1
#
_cell.length_a   1.000
_cell.length_b   1.000
_cell.length_c   1.000
_cell.angle_alpha   90.00
_cell.angle_beta   90.00
_cell.angle_gamma   90.00
#
_symmetry.space_group_name_H-M   'P 1'
#
loop_
_entity.id
_entity.type
_entity.pdbx_description
1 polymer ?
#
loop_
_entity_poly.entity_id
_entity_poly.type
_entity_poly.pdbx_seq_one_letter_code
_entity_poly.pdbx_strand_id
1 'polypeptide(L)'
;VRVGCESQFVWCQWTKVVPLYAFVIGVLGIFLGFPPVNVALSTLYANVIGPRQQATLQSVLTSSGSLARLISPVVTMKIFTTSGPLVVWIETIVFALSAMIALVVFYPILVPLEINPKLKAGQSFIYDQGVVTKY
;
A
#
# COMPACT_ATOMS: atom_id res chain seq x y z
N VAL A 1 -31.29 14.11 -19.37
CA VAL A 1 -30.46 14.12 -18.14
C VAL A 1 -29.51 12.95 -18.21
N ARG A 2 -28.19 13.16 -18.26
CA ARG A 2 -27.22 12.06 -18.12
C ARG A 2 -27.09 11.79 -16.62
N VAL A 3 -27.43 10.58 -16.18
CA VAL A 3 -27.21 10.15 -14.78
C VAL A 3 -25.71 10.19 -14.47
N GLY A 4 -25.34 10.80 -13.34
CA GLY A 4 -23.94 10.96 -12.92
C GLY A 4 -23.27 12.28 -13.32
N CYS A 5 -24.02 13.25 -13.83
CA CYS A 5 -23.51 14.53 -14.31
C CYS A 5 -24.20 15.69 -13.58
N GLU A 6 -23.50 16.34 -12.65
CA GLU A 6 -23.98 17.57 -12.03
C GLU A 6 -23.54 18.77 -12.87
N SER A 7 -24.40 19.78 -13.05
CA SER A 7 -24.13 20.91 -13.95
C SER A 7 -22.95 21.79 -13.52
N GLN A 8 -22.48 21.61 -12.28
CA GLN A 8 -21.31 22.29 -11.72
C GLN A 8 -19.97 21.78 -12.29
N PHE A 9 -19.94 20.61 -12.92
CA PHE A 9 -18.69 19.98 -13.37
C PHE A 9 -18.49 20.09 -14.88
N VAL A 10 -17.52 20.93 -15.28
CA VAL A 10 -17.17 21.18 -16.68
C VAL A 10 -16.74 19.89 -17.41
N TRP A 11 -16.04 19.00 -16.71
CA TRP A 11 -15.52 17.75 -17.26
C TRP A 11 -16.56 16.72 -17.66
N CYS A 12 -17.80 16.92 -17.25
CA CYS A 12 -18.87 16.01 -17.59
C CYS A 12 -19.28 16.10 -19.07
N GLN A 13 -18.97 17.21 -19.76
CA GLN A 13 -19.33 17.40 -21.16
C GLN A 13 -18.58 16.44 -22.10
N TRP A 14 -17.33 16.11 -21.77
CA TRP A 14 -16.45 15.27 -22.61
C TRP A 14 -16.23 13.85 -22.07
N THR A 15 -16.73 13.53 -20.87
CA THR A 15 -16.52 12.21 -20.25
C THR A 15 -17.53 11.18 -20.74
N LYS A 16 -17.06 10.01 -21.19
CA LYS A 16 -17.91 8.87 -21.55
C LYS A 16 -18.37 8.10 -20.31
N VAL A 17 -19.57 7.54 -20.39
CA VAL A 17 -20.13 6.67 -19.36
C VAL A 17 -19.33 5.36 -19.33
N VAL A 18 -18.88 4.97 -18.14
CA VAL A 18 -18.17 3.69 -17.94
C VAL A 18 -19.21 2.56 -17.97
N PRO A 19 -18.98 1.49 -18.75
CA PRO A 19 -19.91 0.37 -18.78
C PRO A 19 -19.87 -0.42 -17.47
N LEU A 20 -21.04 -0.90 -17.02
CA LEU A 20 -21.19 -1.56 -15.72
C LEU A 20 -20.28 -2.79 -15.54
N TYR A 21 -20.08 -3.58 -16.60
CA TYR A 21 -19.22 -4.77 -16.51
C TYR A 21 -17.76 -4.39 -16.16
N ALA A 22 -17.23 -3.30 -16.72
CA ALA A 22 -15.86 -2.87 -16.47
C ALA A 22 -15.70 -2.38 -15.03
N PHE A 23 -16.73 -1.70 -14.50
CA PHE A 23 -16.78 -1.30 -13.10
C PHE A 23 -16.79 -2.51 -12.16
N VAL A 24 -17.66 -3.50 -12.40
CA VAL A 24 -17.76 -4.70 -11.56
C VAL A 24 -16.45 -5.49 -11.57
N ILE A 25 -15.85 -5.71 -12.74
CA ILE A 25 -14.55 -6.41 -12.85
C ILE A 25 -13.47 -5.65 -12.09
N GLY A 26 -13.41 -4.32 -12.23
CA GLY A 26 -12.43 -3.49 -11.53
C GLY A 26 -12.56 -3.57 -10.02
N VAL A 27 -13.79 -3.49 -9.51
CA VAL A 27 -14.08 -3.62 -8.07
C VAL A 27 -13.65 -5.01 -7.56
N LEU A 28 -14.04 -6.08 -8.24
CA LEU A 28 -13.64 -7.44 -7.86
C LEU A 28 -12.11 -7.61 -7.86
N GLY A 29 -11.42 -7.05 -8.85
CA GLY A 29 -9.96 -7.09 -8.93
C GLY A 29 -9.29 -6.42 -7.71
N ILE A 30 -9.80 -5.26 -7.28
CA ILE A 30 -9.29 -4.56 -6.09
C ILE A 30 -9.55 -5.39 -4.82
N PHE A 31 -10.76 -5.93 -4.66
CA PHE A 31 -11.12 -6.74 -3.50
C PHE A 31 -10.28 -8.01 -3.37
N LEU A 32 -9.94 -8.65 -4.49
CA LEU A 32 -9.11 -9.85 -4.50
C LEU A 32 -7.61 -9.53 -4.35
N GLY A 33 -7.13 -8.42 -4.93
CA GLY A 33 -5.72 -8.07 -4.95
C GLY A 33 -5.22 -7.36 -3.68
N PHE A 34 -6.07 -6.56 -3.03
CA PHE A 34 -5.65 -5.75 -1.89
C PHE A 34 -5.21 -6.56 -0.66
N PRO A 35 -5.95 -7.60 -0.21
CA PRO A 35 -5.57 -8.35 0.99
C PRO A 35 -4.22 -9.07 0.88
N PRO A 36 -3.93 -9.83 -0.20
CA PRO A 36 -2.62 -10.48 -0.35
C PRO A 36 -1.44 -9.52 -0.32
N VAL A 37 -1.56 -8.37 -0.98
CA VAL A 37 -0.50 -7.34 -1.00
C VAL A 37 -0.24 -6.80 0.39
N ASN A 38 -1.30 -6.49 1.15
CA ASN A 38 -1.17 -5.96 2.50
C ASN A 38 -0.53 -6.97 3.46
N VAL A 39 -0.89 -8.26 3.34
CA VAL A 39 -0.27 -9.34 4.12
C VAL A 39 1.19 -9.50 3.74
N ALA A 40 1.51 -9.59 2.45
CA ALA A 40 2.88 -9.75 1.97
C ALA A 40 3.78 -8.59 2.43
N LEU A 41 3.30 -7.35 2.39
CA LEU A 41 4.04 -6.18 2.85
C LEU A 41 4.31 -6.23 4.36
N SER A 42 3.31 -6.60 5.16
CA SER A 42 3.47 -6.73 6.62
C SER A 42 4.46 -7.84 6.98
N THR A 43 4.40 -8.97 6.28
CA THR A 43 5.34 -10.08 6.46
C THR A 43 6.75 -9.71 6.02
N LEU A 44 6.92 -9.05 4.88
CA LEU A 44 8.21 -8.57 4.41
C LEU A 44 8.84 -7.61 5.43
N TYR A 45 8.06 -6.66 5.94
CA TYR A 45 8.53 -5.69 6.94
C TYR A 45 8.99 -6.38 8.23
N ALA A 46 8.21 -7.34 8.73
CA ALA A 46 8.58 -8.15 9.89
C ALA A 46 9.87 -8.96 9.68
N ASN A 47 10.05 -9.56 8.49
CA ASN A 47 11.24 -10.33 8.15
C ASN A 47 12.52 -9.48 8.02
N VAL A 48 12.39 -8.24 7.52
CA VAL A 48 13.52 -7.31 7.39
C VAL A 48 13.97 -6.81 8.77
N ILE A 49 13.03 -6.52 9.67
CA ILE A 49 13.35 -6.07 11.04
C ILE A 49 13.89 -7.22 11.90
N GLY A 50 13.31 -8.42 11.74
CA GLY A 50 13.55 -9.55 12.61
C GLY A 50 13.00 -9.33 14.03
N PRO A 51 13.60 -9.93 15.07
CA PRO A 51 13.09 -9.90 16.44
C PRO A 51 13.32 -8.58 17.20
N ARG A 52 13.92 -7.57 16.56
CA ARG A 52 14.28 -6.30 17.21
C ARG A 52 13.12 -5.28 17.15
N GLN A 53 12.61 -4.85 18.31
CA GLN A 53 11.62 -3.75 18.43
C GLN A 53 10.47 -3.75 17.39
N GLN A 54 9.99 -4.94 17.03
CA GLN A 54 9.02 -5.12 15.95
C GLN A 54 7.74 -4.30 16.18
N ALA A 55 7.27 -4.20 17.43
CA ALA A 55 6.05 -3.49 17.79
C ALA A 55 6.11 -1.97 17.46
N THR A 56 7.20 -1.29 17.82
CA THR A 56 7.34 0.16 17.60
C THR A 56 7.48 0.48 16.11
N LEU A 57 8.22 -0.33 15.37
CA LEU A 57 8.40 -0.12 13.94
C LEU A 57 7.11 -0.42 13.16
N GLN A 58 6.41 -1.49 13.52
CA GLN A 58 5.11 -1.82 12.93
C GLN A 58 4.05 -0.75 13.22
N SER A 59 4.10 -0.11 14.39
CA SER A 59 3.18 0.99 14.73
C SER A 59 3.49 2.26 13.93
N VAL A 60 4.77 2.55 13.65
CA VAL A 60 5.17 3.65 12.74
C VAL A 60 4.64 3.40 11.33
N LEU A 61 4.80 2.18 10.80
CA LEU A 61 4.26 1.80 9.49
C LEU A 61 2.72 1.92 9.43
N THR A 62 2.04 1.53 10.49
CA THR A 62 0.57 1.60 10.55
C THR A 62 0.09 3.06 10.66
N SER A 63 0.84 3.90 11.39
CA SER A 63 0.55 5.33 11.53
C SER A 63 0.74 6.06 10.21
N SER A 64 1.83 5.78 9.48
CA SER A 64 2.05 6.36 8.14
C SER A 64 0.96 5.94 7.15
N GLY A 65 0.55 4.66 7.16
CA GLY A 65 -0.56 4.17 6.35
C GLY A 65 -1.89 4.87 6.69
N SER A 66 -2.11 5.21 7.95
CA SER A 66 -3.32 5.95 8.38
C SER A 66 -3.29 7.41 7.93
N LEU A 67 -2.14 8.08 8.02
CA LEU A 67 -1.96 9.44 7.48
C LEU A 67 -2.18 9.47 5.96
N ALA A 68 -1.66 8.48 5.24
CA ALA A 68 -1.89 8.36 3.80
C ALA A 68 -3.40 8.27 3.50
N ARG A 69 -4.15 7.44 4.24
CA ARG A 69 -5.61 7.32 4.07
C ARG A 69 -6.39 8.60 4.38
N LEU A 70 -5.87 9.48 5.22
CA LEU A 70 -6.47 10.79 5.48
C LEU A 70 -6.19 11.78 4.33
N ILE A 71 -4.99 11.73 3.76
CA ILE A 71 -4.55 12.66 2.71
C ILE A 71 -5.13 12.27 1.35
N SER A 72 -5.16 10.98 1.01
CA SER A 72 -5.56 10.51 -0.33
C SER A 72 -6.92 11.05 -0.78
N PRO A 73 -8.01 10.97 0.01
CA PRO A 73 -9.32 11.47 -0.42
C PRO A 73 -9.33 12.98 -0.66
N VAL A 74 -8.59 13.76 0.14
CA VAL A 74 -8.54 15.23 0.02
C VAL A 74 -7.87 15.63 -1.30
N VAL A 75 -6.77 14.97 -1.65
CA VAL A 75 -6.04 15.21 -2.90
C VAL A 75 -6.89 14.78 -4.10
N THR A 76 -7.41 13.55 -4.06
CA THR A 76 -8.27 13.02 -5.13
C THR A 76 -9.53 13.86 -5.35
N MET A 77 -10.16 14.37 -4.29
CA MET A 77 -11.35 15.24 -4.43
C MET A 77 -11.01 16.58 -5.09
N LYS A 78 -9.85 17.18 -4.79
CA LYS A 78 -9.41 18.42 -5.47
C LYS A 78 -9.14 18.18 -6.96
N ILE A 79 -8.53 17.05 -7.30
CA ILE A 79 -8.24 16.68 -8.70
C ILE A 79 -9.54 16.34 -9.44
N PHE A 80 -10.45 15.63 -8.78
CA PHE A 80 -11.75 15.26 -9.34
C PHE A 80 -12.60 16.49 -9.69
N THR A 81 -12.70 17.47 -8.78
CA THR A 81 -13.52 18.67 -9.01
C THR A 81 -13.02 19.53 -10.17
N THR A 82 -11.69 19.61 -10.35
CA THR A 82 -11.06 20.49 -11.35
C THR A 82 -10.88 19.80 -12.71
N SER A 83 -10.41 18.56 -12.72
CA SER A 83 -9.87 17.90 -13.91
C SER A 83 -10.68 16.66 -14.35
N GLY A 84 -11.62 16.23 -13.51
CA GLY A 84 -12.49 15.10 -13.78
C GLY A 84 -11.87 13.73 -13.50
N PRO A 85 -12.63 12.65 -13.78
CA PRO A 85 -12.29 11.31 -13.34
C PRO A 85 -11.09 10.69 -14.07
N LEU A 86 -10.84 11.03 -15.33
CA LEU A 86 -9.71 10.47 -16.10
C LEU A 86 -8.37 10.84 -15.46
N VAL A 87 -8.23 12.07 -14.97
CA VAL A 87 -7.01 12.54 -14.34
C VAL A 87 -6.77 11.88 -12.99
N VAL A 88 -7.84 11.60 -12.22
CA VAL A 88 -7.76 10.81 -10.97
C VAL A 88 -7.22 9.41 -11.22
N TRP A 89 -7.65 8.75 -12.29
CA TRP A 89 -7.12 7.42 -12.64
C TRP A 89 -5.64 7.47 -13.02
N ILE A 90 -5.21 8.50 -13.77
CA ILE A 90 -3.80 8.70 -14.11
C ILE A 90 -2.97 8.95 -12.85
N GLU A 91 -3.43 9.83 -11.96
CA GLU A 91 -2.80 10.08 -10.65
C GLU A 91 -2.59 8.77 -9.88
N THR A 92 -3.64 7.93 -9.82
CA THR A 92 -3.59 6.64 -9.12
C THR A 92 -2.56 5.70 -9.74
N ILE A 93 -2.50 5.62 -11.08
CA ILE A 93 -1.51 4.79 -11.80
C ILE A 93 -0.10 5.29 -11.53
N VAL A 94 0.12 6.61 -11.57
CA VAL A 94 1.44 7.21 -11.30
C VAL A 94 1.89 6.91 -9.87
N PHE A 95 0.98 7.00 -8.89
CA PHE A 95 1.30 6.68 -7.50
C PHE A 95 1.59 5.18 -7.29
N ALA A 96 0.85 4.29 -7.96
CA ALA A 96 1.12 2.86 -7.90
C ALA A 96 2.46 2.48 -8.55
N LEU A 97 2.79 3.10 -9.70
CA LEU A 97 4.07 2.88 -10.38
C LEU A 97 5.24 3.41 -9.56
N SER A 98 5.12 4.60 -8.95
CA SER A 98 6.19 5.16 -8.10
C SER A 98 6.45 4.29 -6.88
N ALA A 99 5.41 3.75 -6.24
CA ALA A 99 5.54 2.78 -5.15
C ALA A 99 6.25 1.49 -5.60
N MET A 100 5.90 0.97 -6.77
CA MET A 100 6.54 -0.23 -7.33
C MET A 100 8.02 0.01 -7.66
N ILE A 101 8.35 1.15 -8.27
CA ILE A 101 9.73 1.55 -8.55
C ILE A 101 10.52 1.68 -7.25
N ALA A 102 9.96 2.32 -6.22
CA ALA A 102 10.60 2.42 -4.92
C ALA A 102 10.90 1.04 -4.33
N LEU A 103 9.94 0.10 -4.39
CA LEU A 103 10.16 -1.28 -3.91
C LEU A 103 11.29 -1.98 -4.68
N VAL A 104 11.38 -1.81 -6.01
CA VAL A 104 12.45 -2.42 -6.81
C VAL A 104 13.81 -1.80 -6.48
N VAL A 105 13.89 -0.48 -6.33
CA VAL A 105 15.13 0.23 -5.99
C VAL A 105 15.62 -0.14 -4.58
N PHE A 106 14.71 -0.28 -3.62
CA PHE A 106 15.04 -0.65 -2.23
C PHE A 106 15.05 -2.16 -1.98
N TYR A 107 14.73 -2.99 -2.99
CA TYR A 107 14.80 -4.45 -2.90
C TYR A 107 16.11 -5.00 -2.33
N PRO A 108 17.32 -4.53 -2.73
CA PRO A 108 18.57 -5.04 -2.14
C PRO A 108 18.73 -4.74 -0.65
N ILE A 109 18.02 -3.74 -0.12
CA ILE A 109 18.01 -3.41 1.32
C ILE A 109 16.96 -4.23 2.07
N LEU A 110 15.90 -4.69 1.37
CA LEU A 110 14.80 -5.48 1.92
C LEU A 110 15.15 -6.98 2.08
N VAL A 111 16.43 -7.36 1.99
CA VAL A 111 16.89 -8.74 2.23
C VAL A 111 16.64 -9.10 3.70
N PRO A 112 16.02 -10.26 4.00
CA PRO A 112 15.72 -10.66 5.38
C PRO A 112 16.98 -10.77 6.22
N LEU A 113 16.88 -10.41 7.50
CA LEU A 113 17.99 -10.47 8.42
C LEU A 113 18.45 -11.92 8.62
N GLU A 114 19.61 -12.30 8.08
CA GLU A 114 20.19 -13.62 8.29
C GLU A 114 20.80 -13.70 9.70
N ILE A 115 20.14 -14.43 10.60
CA ILE A 115 20.67 -14.71 11.94
C ILE A 115 21.78 -15.78 11.81
N ASN A 116 23.03 -15.36 11.93
CA ASN A 116 24.20 -16.24 11.97
C ASN A 116 24.88 -16.12 13.36
N PRO A 117 24.95 -17.17 14.21
CA PRO A 117 24.74 -18.61 13.97
C PRO A 117 23.27 -19.08 14.02
N LYS A 118 22.96 -20.13 13.24
CA LYS A 118 21.66 -20.82 13.27
C LYS A 118 21.42 -21.45 14.65
N LEU A 119 20.49 -20.89 15.43
CA LEU A 119 20.10 -21.46 16.72
C LEU A 119 19.54 -22.88 16.56
N LYS A 120 19.99 -23.82 17.40
CA LYS A 120 19.31 -25.12 17.59
C LYS A 120 18.04 -24.91 18.43
N ALA A 121 17.08 -25.83 18.32
CA ALA A 121 15.86 -25.80 19.14
C ALA A 121 16.23 -25.78 20.64
N GLY A 122 15.63 -24.85 21.40
CA GLY A 122 15.93 -24.61 22.80
C GLY A 122 17.09 -23.65 23.10
N GLN A 123 17.79 -23.11 22.09
CA GLN A 123 18.82 -22.10 22.31
C GLN A 123 18.25 -20.68 22.17
N SER A 124 18.66 -19.80 23.09
CA SER A 124 18.38 -18.37 23.08
C SER A 124 19.65 -17.57 22.76
N PHE A 125 19.59 -16.65 21.80
CA PHE A 125 20.68 -15.70 21.56
C PHE A 125 20.29 -14.35 22.16
N ILE A 126 21.10 -13.87 23.11
CA ILE A 126 20.96 -12.53 23.68
C ILE A 126 21.78 -11.58 22.82
N TYR A 127 21.11 -10.61 22.21
CA TYR A 127 21.74 -9.51 21.49
C TYR A 127 21.59 -8.23 22.33
N ASP A 128 22.39 -7.22 22.02
CA ASP A 128 22.45 -5.94 22.73
C ASP A 128 21.10 -5.16 22.77
N GLN A 129 20.06 -5.69 22.11
CA GLN A 129 18.75 -5.08 21.94
C GLN A 129 17.58 -6.07 22.14
N GLY A 130 17.80 -7.26 22.74
CA GLY A 130 16.74 -8.25 23.04
C GLY A 130 17.19 -9.73 23.06
N VAL A 131 16.23 -10.67 23.10
CA VAL A 131 16.49 -12.13 23.12
C VAL A 131 15.70 -12.81 22.00
N VAL A 132 16.38 -13.60 21.15
CA VAL A 132 15.73 -14.46 20.14
C VAL A 132 15.69 -15.87 20.69
N THR A 133 14.49 -16.44 20.84
CA THR A 133 14.28 -17.84 21.25
C THR A 133 13.75 -18.65 20.09
N LYS A 134 14.36 -19.80 19.84
CA LYS A 134 13.86 -20.80 18.90
C LYS A 134 13.33 -21.98 19.71
N TYR A 135 12.00 -22.11 19.77
CA TYR A 135 11.32 -23.22 20.42
C TYR A 135 11.49 -24.51 19.60
#